data_AF-A0A382GKX8-F1
#
_entry.id   AF-A0A382GKX8-F1
#
_cell.length_a   1.000
_cell.length_b   1.000
_cell.length_c   1.000
_cell.angle_alpha   90.00
_cell.angle_beta   90.00
_cell.angle_gamma   90.00
#
_symmetry.space_group_name_H-M   'P 1'
#
loop_
_entity.id
_entity.type
_entity.pdbx_description
1 polymer ?
#
loop_
_entity_poly.entity_id
_entity_poly.type
_entity_poly.pdbx_seq_one_letter_code
_entity_poly.pdbx_strand_id
1 'polypeptide(L)'
;MSFSLGGIRQWHWISGAVCLVGMMLFALTGITLNHAADIPANRTVTSAESSLPPLVVEQLVSLDTGDIAIPSELVAFMQSQEGISLPSSVTGEWDGIEFYAAWPGPGADSWIAVDAELGTVTYEN
;
A
#
# COMPACT_ATOMS: atom_id res chain seq x y z
N MET A 1 -44.60 -36.61 6.77
CA MET A 1 -44.69 -35.34 6.01
C MET A 1 -44.76 -35.69 4.54
N SER A 2 -45.89 -35.44 3.88
CA SER A 2 -46.07 -35.72 2.45
C SER A 2 -45.34 -34.66 1.63
N PHE A 3 -44.35 -35.06 0.84
CA PHE A 3 -43.74 -34.19 -0.16
C PHE A 3 -44.65 -34.13 -1.39
N SER A 4 -45.35 -33.02 -1.57
CA SER A 4 -46.11 -32.74 -2.79
C SER A 4 -45.18 -32.32 -3.93
N LEU A 5 -45.41 -32.82 -5.15
CA LEU A 5 -44.71 -32.36 -6.36
C LEU A 5 -44.73 -30.84 -6.52
N GLY A 6 -45.80 -30.18 -6.08
CA GLY A 6 -45.92 -28.73 -6.10
C GLY A 6 -44.91 -28.04 -5.18
N GLY A 7 -44.65 -28.60 -3.99
CA GLY A 7 -43.66 -28.10 -3.05
C GLY A 7 -42.24 -28.24 -3.56
N ILE A 8 -41.90 -29.39 -4.18
CA ILE A 8 -40.58 -29.63 -4.79
C ILE A 8 -40.32 -28.61 -5.91
N ARG A 9 -41.31 -28.39 -6.78
CA ARG A 9 -41.21 -27.38 -7.84
C ARG A 9 -41.02 -25.98 -7.27
N GLN A 10 -41.79 -25.59 -6.26
CA GLN A 10 -41.66 -24.29 -5.62
C GLN A 10 -40.26 -24.08 -5.02
N TRP A 11 -39.73 -25.05 -4.28
CA TRP A 11 -38.37 -24.98 -3.73
C TRP A 11 -37.28 -24.95 -4.81
N HIS A 12 -37.47 -25.67 -5.92
CA HIS A 12 -36.57 -25.60 -7.08
C HIS A 12 -36.52 -24.18 -7.66
N TRP A 13 -37.67 -23.53 -7.87
CA TRP A 13 -37.70 -22.14 -8.37
C TRP A 13 -37.13 -21.14 -7.36
N ILE A 14 -37.42 -21.30 -6.07
CA ILE A 14 -36.89 -20.41 -5.02
C ILE A 14 -35.35 -20.53 -4.97
N SER A 15 -34.82 -21.74 -4.90
CA SER A 15 -33.36 -21.96 -4.87
C SER A 15 -32.67 -21.49 -6.16
N GLY A 16 -33.29 -21.72 -7.32
CA GLY A 16 -32.82 -21.20 -8.60
C GLY A 16 -32.77 -19.67 -8.63
N ALA A 17 -33.80 -18.99 -8.14
CA ALA A 17 -33.83 -17.53 -8.03
C ALA A 17 -32.73 -16.99 -7.11
N VAL A 18 -32.54 -17.61 -5.94
CA VAL A 18 -31.47 -17.22 -5.00
C VAL A 18 -30.08 -17.42 -5.63
N CYS A 19 -29.85 -18.54 -6.30
CA CYS A 19 -28.58 -18.81 -7.00
C CYS A 19 -28.32 -17.77 -8.10
N LEU A 20 -29.34 -17.45 -8.91
CA LEU A 20 -29.22 -16.46 -9.97
C LEU A 20 -28.90 -15.07 -9.41
N VAL A 21 -29.54 -14.65 -8.31
CA VAL A 21 -29.21 -13.38 -7.63
C VAL A 21 -27.77 -13.41 -7.11
N GLY A 22 -27.32 -14.51 -6.51
CA GLY A 22 -25.94 -14.66 -6.03
C GLY A 22 -24.92 -14.54 -7.17
N MET A 23 -25.15 -15.22 -8.30
CA MET A 23 -24.31 -15.13 -9.48
C MET A 23 -24.32 -13.73 -10.10
N MET A 24 -25.47 -13.04 -10.12
CA MET A 24 -25.59 -11.66 -10.60
C MET A 24 -24.76 -10.70 -9.75
N LEU A 25 -24.89 -10.76 -8.42
CA LEU A 25 -24.11 -9.91 -7.51
C LEU A 25 -22.60 -10.18 -7.64
N PHE A 26 -22.21 -11.46 -7.72
CA PHE A 26 -20.82 -11.87 -7.93
C PHE A 26 -20.26 -11.31 -9.24
N ALA A 27 -21.00 -11.43 -10.34
CA ALA A 27 -20.58 -10.89 -11.64
C ALA A 27 -20.43 -9.36 -11.61
N LEU A 28 -21.36 -8.63 -10.97
CA LEU A 28 -21.27 -7.19 -10.80
C LEU A 28 -20.01 -6.77 -10.02
N THR A 29 -19.73 -7.44 -8.90
CA THR A 29 -18.48 -7.20 -8.14
C THR A 29 -17.24 -7.62 -8.91
N GLY A 30 -17.33 -8.66 -9.72
CA GLY A 30 -16.23 -9.14 -10.57
C GLY A 30 -15.85 -8.12 -11.65
N ILE A 31 -16.83 -7.41 -12.23
CA ILE A 31 -16.55 -6.31 -13.17
C ILE A 31 -15.75 -5.22 -12.46
N THR A 32 -16.17 -4.80 -11.26
CA THR A 32 -15.49 -3.72 -10.53
C THR A 32 -14.09 -4.08 -10.08
N LEU A 33 -13.84 -5.34 -9.68
CA LEU A 33 -12.53 -5.77 -9.19
C LEU A 33 -11.56 -6.11 -10.32
N ASN A 34 -12.04 -6.76 -11.40
CA ASN A 34 -11.17 -7.19 -12.50
C ASN A 34 -10.83 -6.05 -13.49
N HIS A 35 -11.65 -4.99 -13.55
CA HIS A 35 -11.37 -3.80 -14.37
C HIS A 35 -11.00 -2.58 -13.50
N ALA A 36 -10.38 -2.81 -12.35
CA ALA A 36 -10.03 -1.73 -11.41
C ALA A 36 -9.14 -0.64 -12.06
N ALA A 37 -8.29 -1.01 -13.02
CA ALA A 37 -7.46 -0.06 -13.76
C ALA A 37 -8.27 0.90 -14.66
N ASP A 38 -9.46 0.50 -15.11
CA ASP A 38 -10.33 1.32 -15.98
C ASP A 38 -11.24 2.26 -15.17
N ILE A 39 -11.25 2.13 -13.83
CA ILE A 39 -12.01 2.99 -12.93
C ILE A 39 -11.05 4.07 -12.42
N PRO A 40 -11.14 5.32 -12.92
CA PRO A 40 -10.18 6.37 -12.56
C PRO A 40 -10.27 6.70 -11.07
N ALA A 41 -9.16 6.50 -10.36
CA ALA A 41 -8.98 6.97 -9.00
C ALA A 41 -8.30 8.34 -9.02
N ASN A 42 -8.94 9.36 -8.42
CA ASN A 42 -8.27 10.63 -8.15
C ASN A 42 -7.36 10.47 -6.92
N ARG A 43 -6.19 9.84 -7.10
CA ARG A 43 -5.12 9.87 -6.10
C ARG A 43 -4.33 11.16 -6.29
N THR A 44 -4.23 11.96 -5.24
CA THR A 44 -3.24 13.03 -5.17
C THR A 44 -1.93 12.42 -4.73
N VAL A 45 -0.95 12.37 -5.62
CA VAL A 45 0.40 11.87 -5.30
C VAL A 45 1.18 13.01 -4.65
N THR A 46 1.73 12.79 -3.46
CA THR A 46 2.63 13.76 -2.81
C THR A 46 4.06 13.27 -2.97
N SER A 47 4.85 13.96 -3.80
CA SER A 47 6.27 13.70 -3.97
C SER A 47 7.07 14.76 -3.22
N ALA A 48 8.05 14.33 -2.43
CA ALA A 48 9.02 15.21 -1.78
C ALA A 48 10.44 14.76 -2.13
N GLU A 49 11.28 15.71 -2.53
CA GLU A 49 12.70 15.47 -2.79
C GLU A 49 13.49 16.57 -2.11
N SER A 50 14.40 16.20 -1.21
CA SER A 50 15.17 17.16 -0.44
C SER A 50 16.59 16.68 -0.17
N SER A 51 17.48 17.64 0.09
CA SER A 51 18.85 17.35 0.51
C SER A 51 18.89 17.03 2.01
N LEU A 52 19.50 15.91 2.36
CA LEU A 52 19.75 15.52 3.73
C LEU A 52 20.92 16.30 4.33
N PRO A 53 20.83 16.70 5.61
CA PRO A 53 21.96 17.26 6.34
C PRO A 53 23.10 16.23 6.42
N PRO A 54 24.38 16.66 6.33
CA PRO A 54 25.53 15.75 6.40
C PRO A 54 25.54 14.86 7.65
N LEU A 55 25.07 15.39 8.78
CA LEU A 55 24.96 14.66 10.05
C LEU A 55 24.01 13.45 9.98
N VAL A 56 22.94 13.53 9.18
CA VAL A 56 21.97 12.43 9.02
C VAL A 56 22.57 11.36 8.11
N VAL A 57 23.28 11.77 7.06
CA VAL A 57 23.99 10.86 6.14
C VAL A 57 25.10 10.10 6.88
N GLU A 58 25.92 10.78 7.69
CA GLU A 58 26.96 10.12 8.49
C GLU A 58 26.41 9.05 9.43
N GLN A 59 25.24 9.31 10.03
CA GLN A 59 24.57 8.34 10.89
C GLN A 59 24.04 7.14 10.12
N LEU A 60 23.45 7.34 8.95
CA LEU A 60 23.03 6.25 8.04
C LEU A 60 24.22 5.38 7.62
N VAL A 61 25.33 6.00 7.20
CA VAL A 61 26.54 5.28 6.77
C VAL A 61 27.21 4.51 7.92
N SER A 62 26.98 4.91 9.17
CA SER A 62 27.46 4.18 10.35
C SER A 62 26.64 2.92 10.70
N LEU A 63 25.48 2.71 10.06
CA LEU A 63 24.65 1.53 10.30
C LEU A 63 25.17 0.32 9.53
N ASP A 64 24.99 -0.86 10.12
CA ASP A 64 25.27 -2.13 9.46
C ASP A 64 24.32 -2.34 8.27
N THR A 65 24.84 -2.88 7.17
CA THR A 65 24.05 -3.20 5.97
C THR A 65 23.07 -4.35 6.22
N GLY A 66 21.94 -4.31 5.51
CA GLY A 66 20.85 -5.27 5.59
C GLY A 66 19.50 -4.63 5.88
N ASP A 67 18.61 -5.42 6.46
CA ASP A 67 17.26 -4.98 6.80
C ASP A 67 17.28 -4.13 8.09
N ILE A 68 17.09 -2.82 7.95
CA ILE A 68 17.08 -1.87 9.07
C ILE A 68 15.74 -1.14 9.16
N ALA A 69 15.29 -0.84 10.38
CA ALA A 69 14.14 0.04 10.56
C ALA A 69 14.46 1.46 10.06
N ILE A 70 13.45 2.19 9.58
CA ILE A 70 13.62 3.59 9.17
C ILE A 70 14.28 4.37 10.31
N PRO A 71 15.48 4.95 10.10
CA PRO A 71 16.23 5.63 11.17
C PRO A 71 15.43 6.79 11.78
N SER A 72 15.48 6.94 13.10
CA SER A 72 14.73 7.99 13.81
C SER A 72 15.09 9.40 13.37
N GLU A 73 16.34 9.62 12.98
CA GLU A 73 16.81 10.91 12.45
C GLU A 73 16.16 11.25 11.10
N LEU A 74 15.97 10.25 10.23
CA LEU A 74 15.28 10.42 8.95
C LEU A 74 13.80 10.75 9.18
N VAL A 75 13.16 10.09 10.15
CA VAL A 75 11.78 10.40 10.58
C VAL A 75 11.69 11.85 11.08
N ALA A 76 12.60 12.26 11.97
CA ALA A 76 12.61 13.61 12.53
C ALA A 76 12.87 14.68 11.46
N PHE A 77 13.80 14.42 10.54
CA PHE A 77 14.10 15.30 9.43
C PHE A 77 12.89 15.52 8.53
N MET A 78 12.26 14.43 8.05
CA MET A 78 11.09 14.48 7.18
C MET A 78 9.89 15.15 7.85
N GLN A 79 9.70 14.95 9.16
CA GLN A 79 8.67 15.63 9.91
C GLN A 79 8.94 17.13 10.06
N SER A 80 10.20 17.53 10.21
CA SER A 80 10.57 18.94 10.44
C SER A 80 10.61 19.80 9.17
N GLN A 81 11.08 19.26 8.04
CA GLN A 81 11.24 20.00 6.80
C GLN A 81 10.00 19.90 5.90
N GLU A 82 9.50 18.68 5.70
CA GLU A 82 8.42 18.41 4.76
C GLU A 82 7.06 18.25 5.46
N GLY A 83 7.02 18.15 6.79
CA GLY A 83 5.80 17.87 7.55
C GLY A 83 5.27 16.45 7.35
N ILE A 84 6.12 15.52 6.86
CA ILE A 84 5.74 14.16 6.51
C ILE A 84 6.04 13.22 7.67
N SER A 85 5.02 12.47 8.11
CA SER A 85 5.15 11.49 9.20
C SER A 85 5.48 10.11 8.63
N LEU A 86 6.69 9.64 8.86
CA LEU A 86 7.13 8.31 8.46
C LEU A 86 6.85 7.25 9.54
N PRO A 87 6.48 6.02 9.17
CA PRO A 87 6.30 4.93 10.12
C PRO A 87 7.65 4.35 10.57
N SER A 88 8.04 4.60 11.83
CA SER A 88 9.31 4.12 12.39
C SER A 88 9.42 2.60 12.54
N SER A 89 8.32 1.87 12.42
CA SER A 89 8.29 0.40 12.50
C SER A 89 8.56 -0.30 11.17
N VAL A 90 8.55 0.43 10.05
CA VAL A 90 8.83 -0.15 8.73
C VAL A 90 10.32 -0.44 8.62
N THR A 91 10.63 -1.61 8.07
CA THR A 91 12.00 -2.04 7.76
C THR A 91 12.24 -1.83 6.28
N GLY A 92 13.40 -1.26 5.95
CA GLY A 92 13.89 -1.07 4.60
C GLY A 92 15.23 -1.77 4.40
N GLU A 93 15.61 -1.89 3.14
CA GLU A 93 16.90 -2.43 2.72
C GLU A 93 17.94 -1.31 2.75
N TRP A 94 19.08 -1.57 3.39
CA TRP A 94 20.24 -0.70 3.42
C TRP A 94 21.46 -1.44 2.86
N ASP A 95 22.02 -0.97 1.75
CA ASP A 95 23.18 -1.61 1.12
C ASP A 95 24.52 -0.89 1.38
N GLY A 96 24.48 0.23 2.12
CA GLY A 96 25.64 1.07 2.41
C GLY A 96 25.73 2.33 1.55
N ILE A 97 24.95 2.40 0.47
CA ILE A 97 24.89 3.50 -0.49
C ILE A 97 23.45 4.03 -0.57
N GLU A 98 22.48 3.13 -0.71
CA GLU A 98 21.07 3.44 -0.84
C GLU A 98 20.25 2.77 0.29
N PHE A 99 19.36 3.55 0.90
CA PHE A 99 18.33 3.03 1.79
C PHE A 99 16.98 3.09 1.08
N TYR A 100 16.27 1.97 1.02
CA TYR A 100 14.94 1.90 0.41
C TYR A 100 13.94 1.23 1.36
N ALA A 101 12.82 1.90 1.62
CA ALA A 101 11.71 1.33 2.37
C ALA A 101 10.38 1.63 1.68
N ALA A 102 9.52 0.62 1.55
CA ALA A 102 8.16 0.76 1.02
C ALA A 102 7.14 0.11 1.95
N TRP A 103 5.94 0.69 2.04
CA TRP A 103 4.86 0.17 2.85
C TRP A 103 3.49 0.43 2.21
N PRO A 104 2.49 -0.43 2.48
CA PRO A 104 1.17 -0.31 1.88
C PRO A 104 0.47 0.97 2.33
N GLY A 105 -0.05 1.72 1.36
CA GLY A 105 -0.86 2.92 1.55
C GLY A 105 -2.25 2.81 0.90
N PRO A 106 -3.15 3.77 1.16
CA PRO A 106 -4.46 3.80 0.53
C PRO A 106 -4.33 4.08 -0.98
N GLY A 107 -4.63 3.07 -1.80
CA GLY A 107 -4.67 3.18 -3.26
C GLY A 107 -3.33 2.95 -3.96
N ALA A 108 -2.21 3.18 -3.28
CA ALA A 108 -0.88 2.76 -3.73
C ALA A 108 0.10 2.73 -2.55
N ASP A 109 1.26 2.13 -2.77
CA ASP A 109 2.32 2.05 -1.78
C ASP A 109 2.98 3.42 -1.59
N SER A 110 3.39 3.69 -0.35
CA SER A 110 4.28 4.79 -0.03
C SER A 110 5.70 4.25 0.05
N TRP A 111 6.66 5.05 -0.38
CA TRP A 111 8.05 4.65 -0.34
C TRP A 111 8.96 5.84 -0.04
N ILE A 112 10.12 5.52 0.49
CA ILE A 112 11.21 6.45 0.72
C ILE A 112 12.52 5.81 0.23
N ALA A 113 13.30 6.60 -0.48
CA ALA A 113 14.65 6.26 -0.89
C ALA A 113 15.62 7.33 -0.37
N VAL A 114 16.78 6.91 0.11
CA VAL A 114 17.87 7.80 0.49
C VAL A 114 19.11 7.38 -0.26
N ASP A 115 19.70 8.31 -0.99
CA ASP A 115 21.01 8.16 -1.60
C ASP A 115 22.04 8.83 -0.68
N ALA A 116 22.93 8.04 -0.08
CA ALA A 116 23.95 8.53 0.84
C ALA A 116 25.15 9.18 0.13
N GLU A 117 25.42 8.86 -1.14
CA GLU A 117 26.49 9.50 -1.92
C GLU A 117 26.11 10.92 -2.34
N LEU A 118 24.86 11.09 -2.78
CA LEU A 118 24.30 12.39 -3.15
C LEU A 118 23.76 13.16 -1.93
N GLY A 119 23.49 12.46 -0.83
CA GLY A 119 22.87 13.04 0.36
C GLY A 119 21.45 13.52 0.08
N THR A 120 20.67 12.76 -0.69
CA THR A 120 19.31 13.12 -1.10
C THR A 120 18.30 12.13 -0.58
N VAL A 121 17.11 12.61 -0.23
CA VAL A 121 15.96 11.78 0.12
C VAL A 121 14.83 12.04 -0.85
N THR A 122 14.20 10.96 -1.31
CA THR A 122 13.02 10.97 -2.17
C THR A 122 11.90 10.22 -1.47
N TYR A 123 10.70 10.80 -1.47
CA TYR A 123 9.52 10.22 -0.86
C TYR A 123 8.31 10.39 -1.77
N GLU A 124 7.44 9.38 -1.82
CA GLU A 124 6.16 9.43 -2.53
C GLU A 124 5.04 8.74 -1.75
N ASN A 125 3.82 9.31 -1.75
CA ASN A 125 2.59 8.67 -1.26
C ASN A 125 1.30 9.03 -1.99
#